data_AF-A0AAN5VLH6-F1
#
_entry.id   AF-A0AAN5VLH6-F1
#
_cell.length_a   1.000
_cell.length_b   1.000
_cell.length_c   1.000
_cell.angle_alpha   90.00
_cell.angle_beta   90.00
_cell.angle_gamma   90.00
#
_symmetry.space_group_name_H-M   'P 1'
#
loop_
_entity.id
_entity.type
_entity.pdbx_description
1 polymer ?
#
loop_
_entity_poly.entity_id
_entity_poly.type
_entity_poly.pdbx_seq_one_letter_code
_entity_poly.pdbx_strand_id
1 'polypeptide(L)'
;MYLDEFYEVKNVLLKEHLEDVGQEDIEPLSQVFKVCLTHHANKRMIERYIDWNEVENLLKSKSNKILDTSIGEEFIVLNDNKELAIVCVLEKIEKKYSIVIKTVIKKMIYIFNSKTKEIKTEHLEVKFSKENSTY
;
A
#
# COMPACT_ATOMS: atom_id res chain seq x y z
N MET A 1 -5.25 -17.00 14.85
CA MET A 1 -4.74 -15.62 14.82
C MET A 1 -5.81 -14.75 15.43
N TYR A 2 -5.45 -14.02 16.48
CA TYR A 2 -6.33 -13.08 17.17
C TYR A 2 -5.91 -11.65 16.81
N LEU A 3 -6.84 -10.69 16.95
CA LEU A 3 -6.55 -9.32 16.51
C LEU A 3 -5.58 -8.56 17.43
N ASP A 4 -5.44 -9.00 18.67
CA ASP A 4 -4.50 -8.50 19.67
C ASP A 4 -3.04 -8.90 19.39
N GLU A 5 -2.81 -9.84 18.47
CA GLU A 5 -1.47 -10.25 18.02
C GLU A 5 -0.85 -9.23 17.02
N PHE A 6 -1.64 -8.26 16.56
CA PHE A 6 -1.19 -7.21 15.64
C PHE A 6 -0.79 -5.95 16.37
N TYR A 7 0.14 -5.20 15.76
CA TYR A 7 0.54 -3.90 16.29
C TYR A 7 -0.60 -2.89 16.21
N GLU A 8 -1.31 -2.88 15.08
CA GLU A 8 -2.45 -1.99 14.86
C GLU A 8 -3.44 -2.64 13.88
N VAL A 9 -4.73 -2.35 14.05
CA VAL A 9 -5.80 -2.82 13.15
C VAL A 9 -6.70 -1.65 12.79
N LYS A 10 -6.92 -1.40 11.50
CA LYS A 10 -7.86 -0.38 11.03
C LYS A 10 -8.85 -0.94 10.01
N ASN A 11 -10.03 -0.34 9.93
CA ASN A 11 -11.00 -0.69 8.90
C ASN A 11 -10.75 0.15 7.65
N VAL A 12 -10.61 -0.49 6.50
CA VAL A 12 -10.46 0.18 5.21
C VAL A 12 -11.57 -0.29 4.28
N LEU A 13 -12.30 0.67 3.73
CA LEU A 13 -13.30 0.42 2.69
C LEU A 13 -12.59 0.39 1.33
N LEU A 14 -12.66 -0.75 0.66
CA LEU A 14 -12.23 -0.91 -0.73
C LEU A 14 -13.46 -0.92 -1.63
N LYS A 15 -13.37 -0.18 -2.74
CA LYS A 15 -14.42 -0.07 -3.75
C LYS A 15 -13.85 -0.42 -5.11
N GLU A 16 -14.61 -1.18 -5.88
CA GLU A 16 -14.32 -1.41 -7.27
C GLU A 16 -14.43 -0.11 -8.07
N HIS A 17 -13.46 0.13 -8.94
CA HIS A 17 -13.48 1.17 -9.95
C HIS A 17 -13.88 0.56 -11.29
N LEU A 18 -15.05 0.95 -11.79
CA LEU A 18 -15.53 0.56 -13.12
C LEU A 18 -14.87 1.47 -14.15
N GLU A 19 -13.92 0.93 -14.92
CA GLU A 19 -13.32 1.64 -16.06
C GLU A 19 -14.26 1.52 -17.26
N ASP A 20 -15.02 2.59 -17.55
CA ASP A 20 -15.76 2.85 -18.80
C ASP A 20 -16.28 1.63 -19.58
N VAL A 21 -17.26 0.93 -19.02
CA VAL A 21 -18.15 0.09 -19.82
C VAL A 21 -19.54 0.68 -19.68
N GLY A 22 -20.16 1.07 -20.80
CA GLY A 22 -21.51 1.64 -20.89
C GLY A 22 -22.62 0.65 -20.51
N GLN A 23 -22.42 -0.08 -19.41
CA GLN A 23 -23.39 -0.96 -18.78
C GLN A 23 -24.07 -0.14 -17.69
N GLU A 24 -25.09 0.58 -18.10
CA GLU A 24 -26.12 1.07 -17.20
C GLU A 24 -26.60 -0.16 -16.38
N ASP A 25 -26.48 -0.09 -15.04
CA ASP A 25 -26.95 -1.08 -14.04
C ASP A 25 -25.93 -1.99 -13.32
N ILE A 26 -24.60 -1.78 -13.42
CA ILE A 26 -23.66 -2.50 -12.54
C ILE A 26 -23.31 -1.66 -11.31
N GLU A 27 -23.73 -2.10 -10.13
CA GLU A 27 -23.28 -1.53 -8.87
C GLU A 27 -21.83 -1.97 -8.56
N PRO A 28 -20.91 -1.04 -8.27
CA PRO A 28 -19.52 -1.38 -7.95
C PRO A 28 -19.45 -2.18 -6.65
N LEU A 29 -18.67 -3.27 -6.65
CA LEU A 29 -18.45 -4.04 -5.43
C LEU A 29 -17.76 -3.17 -4.37
N SER A 30 -18.30 -3.17 -3.15
CA SER A 30 -17.67 -2.48 -2.02
C SER A 30 -17.63 -3.36 -0.78
N GLN A 31 -16.46 -3.40 -0.13
CA GLN A 31 -16.24 -4.27 1.01
C GLN A 31 -15.30 -3.61 2.02
N VAL A 32 -15.65 -3.75 3.30
CA VAL A 32 -14.81 -3.29 4.42
C VAL A 32 -13.88 -4.42 4.86
N PHE A 33 -12.58 -4.16 4.83
CA PHE A 33 -11.55 -5.07 5.30
C PHE A 33 -10.97 -4.58 6.63
N LYS A 34 -10.64 -5.52 7.53
CA LYS A 34 -9.73 -5.24 8.64
C LYS A 34 -8.30 -5.30 8.12
N VAL A 35 -7.60 -4.17 8.08
CA VAL A 35 -6.19 -4.13 7.72
C VAL A 35 -5.37 -4.28 8.99
N CYS A 36 -4.66 -5.38 9.11
CA CYS A 36 -3.90 -5.80 10.28
C CYS A 36 -2.41 -5.57 10.04
N LEU A 37 -1.82 -4.67 10.81
CA LEU A 37 -0.40 -4.33 10.73
C LEU A 37 0.42 -5.20 11.67
N THR A 38 1.32 -6.00 11.12
CA THR A 38 2.25 -6.79 11.95
C THR A 38 3.30 -5.89 12.61
N HIS A 39 3.86 -6.33 13.74
CA HIS A 39 4.98 -5.64 14.38
C HIS A 39 6.18 -5.47 13.44
N HIS A 40 6.45 -6.46 12.58
CA HIS A 40 7.51 -6.37 11.59
C HIS A 40 7.25 -5.27 10.57
N ALA A 41 6.04 -5.23 10.00
CA ALA A 41 5.65 -4.18 9.05
C ALA A 41 5.72 -2.79 9.69
N ASN A 42 5.21 -2.62 10.93
CA ASN A 42 5.30 -1.35 11.65
C ASN A 42 6.74 -0.88 11.83
N LYS A 43 7.65 -1.78 12.24
CA LYS A 43 9.08 -1.46 12.33
C LYS A 43 9.63 -0.98 10.99
N ARG A 44 9.30 -1.67 9.88
CA ARG A 44 9.74 -1.27 8.54
C ARG A 44 9.15 0.07 8.10
N MET A 45 7.92 0.40 8.51
CA MET A 45 7.27 1.70 8.24
C MET A 45 8.03 2.83 8.92
N ILE A 46 8.33 2.70 10.22
CA ILE A 46 9.08 3.69 10.99
C ILE A 46 10.48 3.92 10.38
N GLU A 47 11.21 2.86 10.07
CA GLU A 47 12.56 2.94 9.46
C GLU A 47 12.58 3.63 8.09
N ARG A 48 11.44 3.65 7.38
CA ARG A 48 11.33 4.14 6.00
C ARG A 48 10.48 5.39 5.87
N TYR A 49 10.05 5.96 6.99
CA TYR A 49 9.17 7.12 7.01
C TYR A 49 7.94 6.90 6.12
N ILE A 50 7.29 5.75 6.32
CA ILE A 50 6.02 5.42 5.68
C ILE A 50 4.93 5.62 6.71
N ASP A 51 3.95 6.46 6.41
CA ASP A 51 2.80 6.62 7.28
C ASP A 51 1.62 5.70 6.88
N TRP A 52 0.59 5.69 7.72
CA TRP A 52 -0.59 4.90 7.46
C TRP A 52 -1.38 5.37 6.23
N ASN A 53 -1.37 6.67 5.95
CA ASN A 53 -2.11 7.23 4.82
C ASN A 53 -1.52 6.74 3.50
N GLU A 54 -0.19 6.65 3.39
CA GLU A 54 0.49 6.04 2.24
C GLU A 54 0.04 4.60 2.02
N VAL A 55 -0.03 3.80 3.10
CA VAL A 55 -0.50 2.41 3.06
C VAL A 55 -1.95 2.31 2.61
N GLU A 56 -2.84 3.08 3.25
CA GLU A 56 -4.27 3.04 2.96
C GLU A 56 -4.58 3.51 1.54
N ASN A 57 -3.93 4.58 1.07
CA ASN A 57 -4.08 5.09 -0.29
C ASN A 57 -3.60 4.08 -1.32
N LEU A 58 -2.49 3.38 -1.05
CA LEU A 58 -2.00 2.34 -1.94
C LEU A 58 -2.98 1.17 -2.03
N LEU A 59 -3.52 0.69 -0.90
CA LEU A 59 -4.54 -0.36 -0.89
C LEU A 59 -5.80 0.07 -1.66
N LYS A 60 -6.29 1.30 -1.44
CA LYS A 60 -7.43 1.85 -2.18
C LYS A 60 -7.17 1.93 -3.68
N SER A 61 -5.98 2.40 -4.10
CA SER A 61 -5.62 2.52 -5.51
C SER A 61 -5.57 1.18 -6.26
N LYS A 62 -5.44 0.06 -5.53
CA LYS A 62 -5.38 -1.30 -6.08
C LYS A 62 -6.57 -2.14 -5.62
N SER A 63 -7.68 -1.49 -5.23
CA SER A 63 -8.88 -2.13 -4.71
C SER A 63 -9.41 -3.26 -5.59
N ASN A 64 -9.54 -3.06 -6.90
CA ASN A 64 -10.04 -4.08 -7.84
C ASN A 64 -9.25 -5.39 -7.69
N LYS A 65 -7.91 -5.30 -7.74
CA LYS A 65 -7.04 -6.48 -7.60
C LYS A 65 -7.17 -7.18 -6.25
N ILE A 66 -7.38 -6.40 -5.20
CA ILE A 66 -7.53 -6.95 -3.84
C ILE A 66 -8.87 -7.65 -3.68
N LEU A 67 -9.94 -7.09 -4.25
CA LEU A 67 -11.27 -7.69 -4.25
C LEU A 67 -11.30 -9.03 -5.00
N ASP A 68 -10.47 -9.18 -6.04
CA ASP A 68 -10.31 -10.43 -6.81
C ASP A 68 -9.41 -11.49 -6.14
N THR A 69 -8.73 -11.15 -5.03
CA THR A 69 -7.76 -12.03 -4.38
C THR A 69 -8.45 -13.13 -3.56
N SER A 70 -7.91 -14.36 -3.61
CA SER A 70 -8.46 -15.48 -2.83
C SER A 70 -8.00 -15.47 -1.37
N ILE A 71 -8.81 -16.02 -0.47
CA ILE A 71 -8.41 -16.21 0.94
C ILE A 71 -7.20 -17.15 1.00
N GLY A 72 -6.21 -16.80 1.81
CA GLY A 72 -4.94 -17.50 2.00
C GLY A 72 -3.86 -17.10 1.00
N GLU A 73 -4.20 -16.26 0.01
CA GLU A 73 -3.27 -15.84 -1.02
C GLU A 73 -2.38 -14.67 -0.55
N GLU A 74 -1.08 -14.81 -0.79
CA GLU A 74 -0.12 -13.72 -0.60
C GLU A 74 -0.04 -12.89 -1.88
N PHE A 75 -0.13 -11.57 -1.73
CA PHE A 75 -0.11 -10.64 -2.85
C PHE A 75 0.74 -9.40 -2.52
N ILE A 76 1.23 -8.75 -3.57
CA ILE A 76 2.06 -7.55 -3.45
C ILE A 76 1.33 -6.38 -4.10
N VAL A 77 1.18 -5.31 -3.34
CA VAL A 77 0.61 -4.05 -3.82
C VAL A 77 1.77 -3.07 -4.06
N LEU A 78 1.92 -2.62 -5.30
CA LEU A 78 2.96 -1.69 -5.72
C LEU A 78 2.33 -0.35 -6.08
N ASN A 79 2.93 0.75 -5.64
CA ASN A 79 2.58 2.06 -6.18
C ASN A 79 3.08 2.22 -7.61
N ASP A 80 2.56 3.23 -8.33
CA ASP A 80 2.76 3.33 -9.78
C ASP A 80 4.23 3.59 -10.17
N ASN A 81 4.96 4.34 -9.34
CA ASN A 81 6.39 4.59 -9.54
C ASN A 81 7.29 3.44 -9.03
N LYS A 82 6.71 2.37 -8.47
CA LYS A 82 7.41 1.19 -7.92
C LYS A 82 8.42 1.54 -6.81
N GLU A 83 8.19 2.62 -6.10
CA GLU A 83 9.01 3.03 -4.96
C GLU A 83 8.50 2.44 -3.64
N LEU A 84 7.21 2.10 -3.55
CA LEU A 84 6.59 1.49 -2.38
C LEU A 84 5.92 0.18 -2.77
N ALA A 85 6.24 -0.88 -2.04
CA ALA A 85 5.59 -2.17 -2.11
C ALA A 85 5.09 -2.58 -0.72
N ILE A 86 3.90 -3.18 -0.68
CA ILE A 86 3.31 -3.75 0.53
C ILE A 86 3.05 -5.23 0.25
N VAL A 87 3.62 -6.09 1.08
CA VAL A 87 3.38 -7.54 1.02
C VAL A 87 2.26 -7.88 1.99
N CYS A 88 1.18 -8.43 1.44
CA CYS A 88 -0.06 -8.70 2.14
C CYS A 88 -0.43 -10.17 2.01
N VAL A 89 -1.21 -10.67 2.96
CA VAL A 89 -1.98 -11.91 2.79
C VAL A 89 -3.43 -11.64 3.10
N LEU A 90 -4.34 -12.18 2.30
CA LEU A 90 -5.78 -12.08 2.57
C LEU A 90 -6.18 -13.23 3.48
N GLU A 91 -6.68 -12.93 4.66
CA GLU A 91 -7.02 -13.94 5.68
C GLU A 91 -8.45 -13.78 6.17
N LYS A 92 -8.98 -14.83 6.79
CA LYS A 92 -10.25 -14.78 7.52
C LYS A 92 -9.99 -14.85 9.01
N ILE A 93 -10.01 -13.70 9.67
CA ILE A 93 -9.79 -13.56 11.11
C ILE A 93 -11.12 -13.23 11.77
N GLU A 94 -11.51 -13.99 12.80
CA GLU A 94 -12.81 -13.82 13.49
C GLU A 94 -14.02 -13.77 12.53
N LYS A 95 -14.01 -14.65 11.52
CA LYS A 95 -15.03 -14.72 10.45
C LYS A 95 -15.11 -13.48 9.54
N LYS A 96 -14.19 -12.52 9.64
CA LYS A 96 -14.12 -11.31 8.80
C LYS A 96 -12.91 -11.34 7.87
N TYR A 97 -13.08 -10.83 6.65
CA TYR A 97 -11.97 -10.64 5.72
C TYR A 97 -11.00 -9.61 6.26
N SER A 98 -9.74 -10.00 6.31
CA SER A 98 -8.66 -9.21 6.89
C SER A 98 -7.45 -9.21 5.96
N ILE A 99 -6.90 -8.03 5.71
CA ILE A 99 -5.65 -7.86 4.95
C ILE A 99 -4.53 -7.79 5.97
N VAL A 100 -3.68 -8.81 6.04
CA VAL A 100 -2.55 -8.82 6.95
C VAL A 100 -1.31 -8.28 6.23
N ILE A 101 -0.80 -7.14 6.68
CA ILE A 101 0.41 -6.53 6.15
C ILE A 101 1.62 -7.20 6.81
N LYS A 102 2.32 -8.04 6.05
CA LYS A 102 3.51 -8.76 6.50
C LYS A 102 4.73 -7.84 6.54
N THR A 103 4.91 -7.02 5.51
CA THR A 103 6.04 -6.09 5.45
C THR A 103 5.77 -4.95 4.48
N VAL A 104 6.52 -3.85 4.63
CA VAL A 104 6.54 -2.73 3.70
C VAL A 104 7.97 -2.52 3.19
N ILE A 105 8.08 -2.20 1.90
CA ILE A 105 9.35 -2.04 1.20
C ILE A 105 9.29 -0.69 0.50
N LYS A 106 10.20 0.23 0.84
CA LYS A 106 10.35 1.52 0.15
C LYS A 106 11.76 1.63 -0.40
N LYS A 107 11.88 2.00 -1.67
CA LYS A 107 13.17 2.28 -2.32
C LYS A 107 13.74 3.55 -1.71
N MET A 108 14.94 3.47 -1.15
CA MET A 108 15.65 4.63 -0.58
C MET A 108 16.96 4.83 -1.34
N ILE A 109 17.28 6.08 -1.68
CA ILE A 109 18.57 6.46 -2.23
C ILE A 109 19.40 7.08 -1.10
N TYR A 110 20.58 6.53 -0.89
CA TYR A 110 21.56 7.10 0.03
C TYR A 110 22.55 7.95 -0.77
N ILE A 111 22.57 9.25 -0.50
CA ILE A 111 23.57 10.15 -1.07
C ILE A 111 24.70 10.25 -0.04
N PHE A 112 25.85 9.69 -0.41
CA PHE A 112 27.06 9.72 0.40
C PHE A 112 27.89 10.95 0.04
N ASN A 113 28.09 11.86 1.00
CA ASN A 113 29.03 12.96 0.83
C ASN A 113 30.41 12.56 1.36
N SER A 114 31.33 12.26 0.45
CA SER A 114 32.69 11.82 0.80
C SER A 114 33.51 12.87 1.55
N LYS A 115 33.16 14.17 1.44
CA LYS A 115 33.88 15.26 2.12
C LYS A 115 33.48 15.41 3.58
N THR A 116 32.21 15.17 3.92
CA THR A 116 31.71 15.30 5.30
C THR A 116 31.56 13.95 6.01
N LYS A 117 31.70 12.83 5.29
CA LYS A 117 31.36 11.46 5.77
C LYS A 117 29.91 11.35 6.27
N GLU A 118 29.03 12.24 5.82
CA GLU A 118 27.61 12.17 6.16
C GLU A 118 26.84 11.36 5.12
N ILE A 119 25.96 10.50 5.61
CA ILE A 119 24.93 9.83 4.80
C ILE A 119 23.68 10.68 4.91
N LYS A 120 23.22 11.23 3.79
CA LYS A 120 21.89 11.83 3.70
C LYS A 120 20.94 10.84 3.03
N THR A 121 19.84 10.55 3.70
CA THR A 121 18.71 9.83 3.11
C THR A 121 17.86 10.88 2.38
N GLU A 122 17.83 10.82 1.06
CA GLU A 122 16.94 11.69 0.28
C GLU A 122 15.76 10.87 -0.26
N HIS A 123 14.58 11.44 -0.14
CA HIS A 123 13.36 10.92 -0.75
C HIS A 123 13.34 11.37 -2.22
N LEU A 124 12.96 10.47 -3.13
CA LEU A 124 12.72 10.84 -4.52
C LEU A 124 11.45 11.70 -4.60
N GLU A 125 11.59 13.02 -4.46
CA GLU A 125 10.60 13.94 -5.01
C GLU A 125 10.85 14.04 -6.52
N VAL A 126 10.20 13.18 -7.29
CA VAL A 126 10.20 13.29 -8.75
C VAL A 126 9.35 14.52 -9.13
N LYS A 127 10.00 15.69 -9.22
CA LYS A 127 9.41 16.86 -9.86
C LYS A 127 9.36 16.62 -11.36
N PHE A 128 8.18 16.31 -11.89
CA PHE A 128 7.96 16.35 -13.33
C PHE A 128 8.02 17.81 -13.79
N SER A 129 9.13 18.21 -14.42
CA SER A 129 9.18 19.42 -15.23
C SER A 129 8.26 19.22 -16.43
N LYS A 130 7.16 19.98 -16.48
CA LYS A 130 6.44 20.19 -17.74
C LYS A 130 7.34 20.99 -18.66
N GLU A 131 8.04 20.30 -19.56
CA GLU A 131 8.63 20.94 -20.74
C GLU A 131 7.79 20.63 -21.98
N ASN A 132 7.30 21.73 -22.57
CA ASN A 132 6.98 21.95 -23.98
C ASN A 132 5.73 21.29 -24.59
N SER A 133 4.64 22.08 -24.63
CA SER A 133 3.79 22.14 -25.82
C SER A 133 3.79 23.58 -26.32
N THR A 134 4.73 23.85 -27.22
CA THR A 134 4.70 24.99 -28.13
C THR A 134 3.41 24.89 -28.96
N TYR A 135 2.61 25.95 -28.98
CA TYR A 135 1.60 26.17 -30.02
C TYR A 135 2.21 27.01 -31.13
#